data_AF-A0A4D7CC13-F1
#
_entry.id   AF-A0A4D7CC13-F1
#
_cell.length_a   1.000
_cell.length_b   1.000
_cell.length_c   1.000
_cell.angle_alpha   90.00
_cell.angle_beta   90.00
_cell.angle_gamma   90.00
#
_symmetry.space_group_name_H-M   'P 1'
#
loop_
_entity.id
_entity.type
_entity.pdbx_description
1 polymer ?
#
loop_
_entity_poly.entity_id
_entity_poly.type
_entity_poly.pdbx_seq_one_letter_code
_entity_poly.pdbx_strand_id
1 'polypeptide(L)'
;MSNAGDVNGDGIDDLIVGATGNDAGGTDAGAAYVVYGRSGGRSNLDLSTLTAADGFRIIGDAAGDRAGYSVSNAGDVNGDGIDDLIVGSPYINADGFRAGAAYVIYGRSGGRSDLDLTSLSAADGFRIIGDVAGDEAGYSVSVAGTSTATASTT
;
A
#
# COMPACT_ATOMS: atom_id res chain seq x y z
N MET A 1 10.44 2.14 3.21
CA MET A 1 9.65 1.71 4.38
C MET A 1 9.00 2.95 4.96
N SER A 2 7.70 2.86 5.26
CA SER A 2 6.94 3.90 5.98
C SER A 2 6.15 3.23 7.10
N ASN A 3 5.73 4.02 8.10
CA ASN A 3 4.60 3.62 8.94
C ASN A 3 3.37 3.44 8.03
N ALA A 4 2.64 2.34 8.21
CA ALA A 4 1.41 2.02 7.49
C ALA A 4 0.15 2.48 8.26
N GLY A 5 0.28 2.88 9.53
CA GLY A 5 -0.86 3.04 10.43
C GLY A 5 -1.40 1.68 10.88
N ASP A 6 -2.52 1.64 11.59
CA ASP A 6 -3.18 0.40 12.00
C ASP A 6 -4.13 -0.08 10.88
N VAL A 7 -3.62 -0.92 9.97
CA VAL A 7 -4.36 -1.33 8.77
C VAL A 7 -5.18 -2.60 8.97
N ASN A 8 -4.97 -3.27 10.11
CA ASN A 8 -5.70 -4.47 10.50
C ASN A 8 -6.71 -4.22 11.65
N GLY A 9 -6.75 -3.01 12.19
CA GLY A 9 -7.68 -2.56 13.23
C GLY A 9 -7.42 -3.19 14.60
N ASP A 10 -6.18 -3.58 14.92
CA ASP A 10 -5.82 -4.20 16.20
C ASP A 10 -5.30 -3.21 17.27
N GLY A 11 -5.19 -1.94 16.90
CA GLY A 11 -4.72 -0.84 17.74
C GLY A 11 -3.20 -0.69 17.76
N ILE A 12 -2.46 -1.36 16.87
CA ILE A 12 -1.00 -1.29 16.77
C ILE A 12 -0.60 -0.88 15.35
N ASP A 13 0.22 0.16 15.24
CA ASP A 13 0.77 0.60 13.95
C ASP A 13 1.54 -0.53 13.23
N ASP A 14 1.21 -0.68 11.95
CA ASP A 14 1.80 -1.62 11.01
C ASP A 14 2.92 -0.97 10.17
N LEU A 15 3.61 -1.79 9.38
CA LEU A 15 4.69 -1.34 8.48
C LEU A 15 4.37 -1.67 7.03
N ILE A 16 4.81 -0.82 6.10
CA ILE A 16 4.78 -1.11 4.66
C ILE A 16 6.18 -1.02 4.03
N VAL A 17 6.53 -2.03 3.24
CA VAL A 17 7.84 -2.20 2.60
C VAL A 17 7.67 -2.44 1.11
N GLY A 18 8.22 -1.54 0.28
CA GLY A 18 8.29 -1.73 -1.17
C GLY A 18 9.32 -2.76 -1.59
N ALA A 19 9.01 -3.54 -2.62
CA ALA A 19 9.85 -4.55 -3.24
C ALA A 19 9.74 -4.43 -4.77
N THR A 20 10.35 -3.39 -5.33
CA THR A 20 10.15 -2.96 -6.73
C THR A 20 10.56 -3.97 -7.79
N GLY A 21 11.44 -4.92 -7.46
CA GLY A 21 11.88 -6.00 -8.35
C GLY A 21 11.22 -7.35 -8.03
N ASN A 22 10.09 -7.35 -7.32
CA ASN A 22 9.35 -8.59 -7.09
C ASN A 22 8.67 -9.05 -8.38
N ASP A 23 8.81 -10.35 -8.69
CA ASP A 23 8.35 -10.92 -9.95
C ASP A 23 6.99 -11.63 -9.87
N ALA A 24 6.28 -11.54 -8.73
CA ALA A 24 5.05 -12.32 -8.53
C ALA A 24 3.91 -11.94 -9.50
N GLY A 25 3.86 -10.68 -9.95
CA GLY A 25 2.95 -10.18 -10.98
C GLY A 25 3.56 -10.14 -12.40
N GLY A 26 4.74 -10.75 -12.59
CA GLY A 26 5.56 -10.63 -13.81
C GLY A 26 6.89 -9.93 -13.55
N THR A 27 7.83 -10.02 -14.50
CA THR A 27 9.20 -9.49 -14.35
C THR A 27 9.21 -8.01 -13.97
N ASP A 28 9.82 -7.68 -12.83
CA ASP A 28 9.86 -6.32 -12.26
C ASP A 28 8.46 -5.67 -12.12
N ALA A 29 7.38 -6.46 -11.98
CA ALA A 29 6.05 -5.92 -11.68
C ALA A 29 6.04 -5.19 -10.33
N GLY A 30 6.90 -5.63 -9.41
CA GLY A 30 7.02 -5.06 -8.08
C GLY A 30 5.97 -5.60 -7.13
N ALA A 31 6.14 -5.26 -5.86
CA ALA A 31 5.19 -5.56 -4.79
C ALA A 31 5.37 -4.57 -3.64
N ALA A 32 4.39 -4.51 -2.76
CA ALA A 32 4.56 -4.00 -1.41
C ALA A 32 4.19 -5.08 -0.39
N TYR A 33 4.87 -5.11 0.73
CA TYR A 33 4.58 -5.99 1.85
C TYR A 33 4.08 -5.17 3.01
N VAL A 34 2.91 -5.52 3.51
CA VAL A 34 2.40 -5.01 4.77
C VAL A 34 2.76 -6.01 5.85
N VAL A 35 3.30 -5.51 6.95
CA VAL A 35 3.75 -6.31 8.08
C VAL A 35 3.02 -5.81 9.32
N TYR A 36 2.23 -6.69 9.93
CA TYR A 36 1.46 -6.31 11.09
C TYR A 36 2.36 -6.03 12.29
N GLY A 37 2.04 -4.94 12.98
CA GLY A 37 2.57 -4.58 14.27
C GLY A 37 2.23 -5.65 15.30
N ARG A 38 2.99 -5.64 16.41
CA ARG A 38 2.66 -6.49 17.57
C ARG A 38 3.23 -5.93 18.84
N SER A 39 2.52 -6.15 19.94
CA SER A 39 3.00 -5.81 21.27
C SER A 39 4.24 -6.65 21.63
N GLY A 40 5.17 -6.06 22.38
CA GLY A 40 6.41 -6.72 22.78
C GLY A 40 7.49 -6.81 21.68
N GLY A 41 7.25 -6.22 20.51
CA GLY A 41 8.21 -6.21 19.40
C GLY A 41 8.29 -7.53 18.63
N ARG A 42 9.22 -7.62 17.69
CA ARG A 42 9.34 -8.77 16.78
C ARG A 42 10.79 -9.19 16.56
N SER A 43 11.01 -10.48 16.34
CA SER A 43 12.27 -11.00 15.76
C SER A 43 12.38 -10.63 14.27
N ASN A 44 13.55 -10.89 13.68
CA ASN A 44 13.72 -10.77 12.23
C ASN A 44 12.63 -11.57 11.49
N LEU A 45 12.06 -10.95 10.46
CA LEU A 45 11.05 -11.55 9.59
C LEU A 45 11.65 -11.76 8.20
N ASP A 46 11.48 -12.97 7.68
CA ASP A 46 11.69 -13.26 6.26
C ASP A 46 10.38 -13.10 5.50
N LEU A 47 10.37 -12.19 4.51
CA LEU A 47 9.19 -11.92 3.68
C LEU A 47 8.82 -13.08 2.75
N SER A 48 9.75 -14.00 2.48
CA SER A 48 9.48 -15.21 1.69
C SER A 48 8.61 -16.23 2.43
N THR A 49 8.53 -16.12 3.76
CA THR A 49 7.72 -16.99 4.64
C THR A 49 6.61 -16.21 5.35
N LEU A 50 6.21 -15.05 4.82
CA LEU A 50 5.17 -14.22 5.42
C LEU A 50 3.84 -15.00 5.48
N THR A 51 3.25 -15.10 6.67
CA THR A 51 1.93 -15.72 6.86
C THR A 51 0.84 -14.66 7.00
N ALA A 52 -0.43 -15.05 6.86
CA ALA A 52 -1.57 -14.13 7.05
C ALA A 52 -1.66 -13.54 8.47
N ALA A 53 -1.04 -14.18 9.48
CA ALA A 53 -0.95 -13.63 10.83
C ALA A 53 0.15 -12.56 10.97
N ASP A 54 1.07 -12.50 10.01
CA ASP A 54 2.21 -11.59 10.01
C ASP A 54 2.00 -10.37 9.12
N GLY A 55 1.05 -10.42 8.19
CA GLY A 55 0.83 -9.40 7.18
C GLY A 55 0.29 -9.97 5.89
N PHE A 56 0.43 -9.21 4.81
CA PHE A 56 0.04 -9.60 3.46
C PHE A 56 0.89 -8.90 2.41
N ARG A 57 0.87 -9.40 1.19
CA ARG A 57 1.53 -8.78 0.04
C ARG A 57 0.51 -8.12 -0.90
N ILE A 58 0.91 -6.99 -1.46
CA ILE A 58 0.25 -6.28 -2.55
C ILE A 58 1.10 -6.55 -3.80
N ILE A 59 0.56 -7.29 -4.75
CA ILE A 59 1.27 -7.80 -5.94
C ILE A 59 1.05 -6.82 -7.10
N GLY A 60 2.14 -6.43 -7.77
CA GLY A 60 2.10 -5.57 -8.95
C GLY A 60 1.25 -6.12 -10.09
N ASP A 61 0.71 -5.21 -10.90
CA ASP A 61 -0.26 -5.51 -11.96
C ASP A 61 0.39 -6.20 -13.17
N ALA A 62 1.39 -5.56 -13.78
CA ALA A 62 2.10 -6.10 -14.94
C ALA A 62 3.62 -5.88 -14.88
N ALA A 63 4.33 -6.60 -15.75
CA ALA A 63 5.78 -6.54 -15.85
C ALA A 63 6.28 -5.11 -16.11
N GLY A 64 7.26 -4.68 -15.31
CA GLY A 64 7.89 -3.37 -15.41
C GLY A 64 7.16 -2.21 -14.72
N ASP A 65 5.96 -2.44 -14.16
CA ASP A 65 5.17 -1.39 -13.49
C ASP A 65 5.80 -0.88 -12.19
N ARG A 66 6.59 -1.75 -11.55
CA ARG A 66 7.32 -1.52 -10.29
C ARG A 66 6.45 -0.98 -9.17
N ALA A 67 5.30 -1.63 -8.92
CA ALA A 67 4.49 -1.37 -7.75
C ALA A 67 5.34 -1.47 -6.47
N GLY A 68 5.04 -0.61 -5.50
CA GLY A 68 5.85 -0.47 -4.29
C GLY A 68 7.10 0.39 -4.47
N TYR A 69 7.19 1.16 -5.57
CA TYR A 69 8.28 2.14 -5.77
C TYR A 69 8.30 3.19 -4.66
N SER A 70 7.13 3.68 -4.31
CA SER A 70 6.91 4.50 -3.13
C SER A 70 5.71 3.92 -2.36
N VAL A 71 5.77 3.99 -1.03
CA VAL A 71 4.73 3.45 -0.15
C VAL A 71 4.53 4.37 1.04
N SER A 72 3.29 4.55 1.48
CA SER A 72 2.96 5.29 2.69
C SER A 72 1.61 4.84 3.25
N ASN A 73 1.32 5.25 4.49
CA ASN A 73 -0.04 5.33 5.00
C ASN A 73 -0.83 6.38 4.20
N ALA A 74 -2.14 6.20 4.09
CA ALA A 74 -3.07 7.16 3.47
C ALA A 74 -4.04 7.77 4.50
N GLY A 75 -4.00 7.33 5.76
CA GLY A 75 -5.01 7.56 6.78
C GLY A 75 -6.28 6.77 6.49
N ASP A 76 -7.32 6.98 7.28
CA ASP A 76 -8.65 6.45 6.98
C ASP A 76 -9.33 7.29 5.87
N VAL A 77 -9.19 6.86 4.62
CA VAL A 77 -9.70 7.57 3.42
C VAL A 77 -11.18 7.25 3.21
N ASN A 78 -11.64 6.09 3.66
CA ASN A 78 -13.00 5.61 3.44
C ASN A 78 -13.96 5.88 4.61
N GLY A 79 -13.45 6.31 5.77
CA GLY A 79 -14.20 6.66 6.97
C GLY A 79 -14.65 5.46 7.81
N ASP A 80 -13.98 4.31 7.71
CA ASP A 80 -14.33 3.08 8.44
C ASP A 80 -13.61 2.93 9.80
N GLY A 81 -12.69 3.85 10.10
CA GLY A 81 -11.91 3.88 11.33
C GLY A 81 -10.64 3.03 11.30
N ILE A 82 -10.25 2.50 10.13
CA ILE A 82 -9.02 1.71 9.92
C ILE A 82 -8.11 2.48 8.96
N ASP A 83 -6.80 2.45 9.21
CA ASP A 83 -5.86 3.15 8.35
C ASP A 83 -5.76 2.47 6.96
N ASP A 84 -5.75 3.28 5.92
CA ASP A 84 -5.55 2.85 4.54
C ASP A 84 -4.09 3.07 4.08
N LEU A 85 -3.76 2.51 2.93
CA LEU A 85 -2.43 2.52 2.35
C LEU A 85 -2.42 3.20 1.00
N ILE A 86 -1.26 3.74 0.62
CA ILE A 86 -0.99 4.19 -0.73
C ILE A 86 0.30 3.56 -1.28
N VAL A 87 0.22 2.99 -2.49
CA VAL A 87 1.31 2.30 -3.18
C VAL A 87 1.52 2.92 -4.56
N GLY A 88 2.72 3.45 -4.80
CA GLY A 88 3.12 4.01 -6.07
C GLY A 88 3.63 2.96 -7.07
N SER A 89 3.27 3.15 -8.34
CA SER A 89 3.70 2.35 -9.48
C SER A 89 4.00 3.29 -10.66
N PRO A 90 5.12 4.03 -10.63
CA PRO A 90 5.38 5.13 -11.55
C PRO A 90 5.52 4.72 -13.02
N TYR A 91 5.73 3.42 -13.30
CA TYR A 91 6.05 2.97 -14.66
C TYR A 91 4.92 2.20 -15.32
N ILE A 92 3.76 2.09 -14.66
CA ILE A 92 2.57 1.52 -15.30
C ILE A 92 2.13 2.36 -16.49
N ASN A 93 1.67 1.66 -17.52
CA ASN A 93 1.14 2.26 -18.74
C ASN A 93 -0.38 2.52 -18.64
N ALA A 94 -0.81 3.17 -17.56
CA ALA A 94 -2.24 3.28 -17.21
C ALA A 94 -3.05 4.16 -18.19
N ASP A 95 -2.49 5.29 -18.64
CA ASP A 95 -3.09 6.19 -19.65
C ASP A 95 -2.03 6.72 -20.66
N GLY A 96 -0.97 5.94 -20.86
CA GLY A 96 0.14 6.29 -21.73
C GLY A 96 1.43 5.65 -21.25
N PHE A 97 2.47 5.67 -22.09
CA PHE A 97 3.76 5.11 -21.72
C PHE A 97 4.30 5.76 -20.45
N ARG A 98 4.40 4.99 -19.35
CA ARG A 98 4.84 5.45 -18.02
C ARG A 98 4.10 6.71 -17.55
N ALA A 99 2.78 6.78 -17.79
CA ALA A 99 1.93 7.78 -17.15
C ALA A 99 1.97 7.62 -15.61
N GLY A 100 2.16 6.38 -15.15
CA GLY A 100 2.24 6.06 -13.73
C GLY A 100 0.87 5.98 -13.06
N ALA A 101 0.86 5.40 -11.87
CA ALA A 101 -0.31 5.40 -11.00
C ALA A 101 0.08 5.29 -9.53
N ALA A 102 -0.84 5.67 -8.65
CA ALA A 102 -0.84 5.28 -7.25
C ALA A 102 -2.13 4.49 -6.94
N TYR A 103 -2.02 3.52 -6.05
CA TYR A 103 -3.11 2.68 -5.60
C TYR A 103 -3.41 3.01 -4.14
N VAL A 104 -4.62 3.46 -3.85
CA VAL A 104 -5.14 3.53 -2.48
C VAL A 104 -5.77 2.19 -2.17
N ILE A 105 -5.39 1.59 -1.04
CA ILE A 105 -5.79 0.25 -0.63
C ILE A 105 -6.38 0.35 0.76
N TYR A 106 -7.63 -0.09 0.90
CA TYR A 106 -8.33 0.01 2.17
C TYR A 106 -7.82 -0.99 3.19
N GLY A 107 -7.65 -0.51 4.42
CA GLY A 107 -7.46 -1.33 5.62
C GLY A 107 -8.68 -2.21 5.89
N ARG A 108 -8.50 -3.29 6.67
CA ARG A 108 -9.59 -4.21 7.03
C ARG A 108 -9.37 -4.84 8.39
N SER A 109 -10.43 -4.85 9.20
CA SER A 109 -10.38 -5.46 10.54
C SER A 109 -10.03 -6.96 10.45
N GLY A 110 -9.05 -7.39 11.24
CA GLY A 110 -8.51 -8.75 11.20
C GLY A 110 -7.55 -9.01 10.03
N GLY A 111 -7.24 -8.00 9.24
CA GLY A 111 -6.32 -8.07 8.11
C GLY A 111 -6.94 -8.62 6.84
N ARG A 112 -6.07 -8.96 5.87
CA ARG A 112 -6.45 -9.51 4.57
C ARG A 112 -5.45 -10.55 4.05
N SER A 113 -5.86 -11.32 3.05
CA SER A 113 -4.95 -12.12 2.22
C SER A 113 -4.17 -11.24 1.25
N ASP A 114 -3.17 -11.83 0.59
CA ASP A 114 -2.48 -11.20 -0.55
C ASP A 114 -3.49 -10.58 -1.52
N LEU A 115 -3.16 -9.37 -1.99
CA LEU A 115 -3.96 -8.58 -2.91
C LEU A 115 -3.24 -8.47 -4.25
N ASP A 116 -3.91 -8.90 -5.31
CA ASP A 116 -3.43 -8.75 -6.69
C ASP A 116 -4.04 -7.50 -7.32
N LEU A 117 -3.20 -6.53 -7.72
CA LEU A 117 -3.64 -5.26 -8.29
C LEU A 117 -4.37 -5.41 -9.63
N THR A 118 -4.20 -6.53 -10.35
CA THR A 118 -4.99 -6.85 -11.56
C THR A 118 -6.48 -7.01 -11.26
N SER A 119 -6.82 -7.30 -10.00
CA SER A 119 -8.16 -7.66 -9.53
C SER A 119 -8.73 -6.70 -8.49
N LEU A 120 -8.15 -5.50 -8.35
CA LEU A 120 -8.55 -4.51 -7.36
C LEU A 120 -10.03 -4.11 -7.53
N SER A 121 -10.86 -4.49 -6.56
CA SER A 121 -12.28 -4.11 -6.55
C SER A 121 -12.50 -2.79 -5.81
N ALA A 122 -13.69 -2.20 -5.97
CA ALA A 122 -14.08 -0.99 -5.23
C ALA A 122 -14.15 -1.20 -3.71
N ALA A 123 -14.25 -2.44 -3.24
CA ALA A 123 -14.19 -2.77 -1.81
C ALA A 123 -12.73 -2.88 -1.31
N ASP A 124 -11.76 -3.00 -2.21
CA ASP A 124 -10.35 -3.11 -1.87
C ASP A 124 -9.63 -1.76 -1.90
N GLY A 125 -10.14 -0.79 -2.66
CA GLY A 125 -9.54 0.51 -2.83
C GLY A 125 -9.83 1.12 -4.20
N PHE A 126 -8.93 1.98 -4.66
CA PHE A 126 -9.02 2.60 -5.99
C PHE A 126 -7.65 2.99 -6.53
N ARG A 127 -7.59 3.28 -7.83
CA ARG A 127 -6.38 3.71 -8.54
C ARG A 127 -6.47 5.20 -8.91
N ILE A 128 -5.38 5.93 -8.70
CA ILE A 128 -5.13 7.30 -9.15
C ILE A 128 -4.18 7.21 -10.34
N ILE A 129 -4.63 7.60 -11.52
CA ILE A 129 -3.90 7.44 -12.79
C ILE A 129 -3.22 8.77 -13.15
N GLY A 130 -1.97 8.70 -13.64
CA GLY A 130 -1.29 9.87 -14.21
C GLY A 130 -1.93 10.33 -15.51
N ASP A 131 -1.87 11.63 -15.80
CA ASP A 131 -2.64 12.25 -16.89
C ASP A 131 -2.10 11.86 -18.27
N VAL A 132 -0.79 12.08 -18.50
CA VAL A 132 -0.16 11.80 -19.79
C VAL A 132 1.12 10.97 -19.68
N ALA A 133 1.58 10.47 -20.83
CA ALA A 133 2.81 9.68 -20.93
C ALA A 133 4.02 10.42 -20.35
N GLY A 134 4.74 9.77 -19.43
CA GLY A 134 5.94 10.30 -18.79
C GLY A 134 5.70 11.13 -17.54
N ASP A 135 4.46 11.29 -17.08
CA ASP A 135 4.17 11.98 -15.81
C ASP A 135 4.65 11.19 -14.58
N GLU A 136 4.78 9.87 -14.71
CA GLU A 136 5.27 8.97 -13.67
C GLU A 136 4.54 9.13 -12.33
N ALA A 137 3.21 9.30 -12.36
CA ALA A 137 2.39 9.41 -11.15
C ALA A 137 2.66 8.23 -10.20
N GLY A 138 2.71 8.49 -8.88
CA GLY A 138 3.11 7.49 -7.89
C GLY A 138 4.63 7.31 -7.75
N TYR A 139 5.46 8.14 -8.40
CA TYR A 139 6.89 8.18 -8.12
C TYR A 139 7.19 8.49 -6.64
N SER A 140 6.38 9.38 -6.05
CA SER A 140 6.39 9.66 -4.62
C SER A 140 4.95 9.74 -4.11
N VAL A 141 4.70 9.08 -2.99
CA VAL A 141 3.44 9.15 -2.25
C VAL A 141 3.75 9.41 -0.79
N SER A 142 2.90 10.19 -0.14
CA SER A 142 3.00 10.49 1.29
C SER A 142 1.62 10.85 1.83
N VAL A 143 1.37 10.50 3.09
CA VAL A 143 0.19 11.00 3.82
C VAL A 143 0.17 12.53 3.88
N ALA A 144 -1.00 13.14 3.70
CA ALA A 144 -1.21 14.54 4.05
C ALA A 144 -1.32 14.61 5.59
N GLY A 145 -0.43 15.37 6.25
CA GLY A 145 -0.18 15.28 7.71
C GLY A 145 -1.42 15.13 8.61
N THR A 146 -1.25 14.44 9.73
CA THR A 146 -2.34 14.13 10.67
C THR A 146 -2.88 15.39 11.33
N SER A 147 -4.11 15.78 11.01
CA SER A 147 -4.81 16.79 11.80
C SER A 147 -5.28 16.14 13.09
N THR A 148 -4.53 16.31 14.18
CA THR A 148 -5.07 16.14 15.52
C THR A 148 -6.06 17.28 15.77
N ALA A 149 -7.29 17.13 15.25
CA ALA A 149 -8.41 17.93 15.71
C ALA A 149 -8.65 17.54 17.16
N THR A 150 -7.96 18.23 18.08
CA THR A 150 -8.32 18.22 19.50
C THR A 150 -9.71 18.83 19.55
N ALA A 151 -10.73 17.97 19.68
CA ALA A 151 -12.07 18.42 20.04
C ALA A 151 -11.94 19.11 21.40
N SER A 152 -11.91 20.44 21.38
CA SER A 152 -12.00 21.25 22.58
C SER A 152 -13.40 21.04 23.14
N THR A 153 -13.50 20.23 24.18
CA THR A 153 -14.71 20.13 24.98
C THR A 153 -14.84 21.44 25.77
N THR A 154 -15.68 22.35 25.27
CA THR A 154 -16.24 23.46 26.07
C THR A 154 -17.54 23.04 26.71
#